data_AF-A0A959P706-F1
#
_entry.id   AF-A0A959P706-F1
#
_cell.length_a   1.000
_cell.length_b   1.000
_cell.length_c   1.000
_cell.angle_alpha   90.00
_cell.angle_beta   90.00
_cell.angle_gamma   90.00
#
_symmetry.space_group_name_H-M   'P 1'
#
loop_
_entity.id
_entity.type
_entity.pdbx_description
1 polymer ?
#
loop_
_entity_poly.entity_id
_entity_poly.type
_entity_poly.pdbx_seq_one_letter_code
_entity_poly.pdbx_strand_id
1 'polypeptide(L)'
;MTEQVQTPEEDRNRVYWFFHNLRTRIGGAIKGWMKRHPILVVILILFALYSLFVGRGSAQPIVLLIRQYLALVVVILLVFGLFALYIRKRTWKQAILPSILFLSFLVASWFGGPYVHNYFSLYIHYSSLNKVELTEMPVSGHERIQPVNSIRTLINQEALSETEDATNPRFTKGADGNYYFTSAVGPAKNYLIQRLSKNMYEVLNVPAYLPSPAFDSKHRAKVNFEIGEQLLFSHKTENAIIKRFGIDAFLNCEPATPLYLEDDNGNWVQVVPIVRWTGFLFPRPVFGGVYVIQQEGGDDNYFSRVLFGKGDFLTPEQVQTKNYLIGQNLQPYKALNYTANSFKFANGFLAPMPGYHEGDVRIPEVASDQNPMPFITYFSINDEGKLYNYFGLEPY
;
A
#
# COMPACT_ATOMS: atom_id res chain seq x y z
N MET A 1 -68.45 33.91 8.58
CA MET A 1 -67.05 33.94 9.08
C MET A 1 -66.80 32.67 9.86
N THR A 2 -66.25 31.66 9.21
CA THR A 2 -65.52 30.55 9.85
C THR A 2 -64.74 29.85 8.75
N GLU A 3 -63.56 30.38 8.48
CA GLU A 3 -62.59 29.83 7.55
C GLU A 3 -61.84 28.71 8.30
N GLN A 4 -62.09 27.46 7.93
CA GLN A 4 -61.32 26.33 8.44
C GLN A 4 -59.97 26.30 7.74
N VAL A 5 -58.92 26.56 8.51
CA VAL A 5 -57.52 26.43 8.10
C VAL A 5 -57.22 24.94 7.86
N GLN A 6 -57.15 24.53 6.59
CA GLN A 6 -56.57 23.26 6.19
C GLN A 6 -55.05 23.32 6.30
N THR A 7 -54.48 22.54 7.21
CA THR A 7 -53.03 22.27 7.29
C THR A 7 -52.58 21.38 6.12
N PRO A 8 -51.50 21.71 5.39
CA PRO A 8 -51.01 20.90 4.29
C PRO A 8 -50.14 19.77 4.83
N GLU A 9 -50.75 18.61 5.09
CA GLU A 9 -50.03 17.41 5.54
C GLU A 9 -50.24 16.24 4.58
N GLU A 10 -49.96 16.42 3.28
CA GLU A 10 -49.96 15.27 2.38
C GLU A 10 -49.14 15.49 1.11
N ASP A 11 -47.83 15.20 1.19
CA ASP A 11 -47.10 14.58 0.06
C ASP A 11 -45.69 14.10 0.49
N ARG A 12 -45.59 13.40 1.63
CA ARG A 12 -44.33 12.76 2.04
C ARG A 12 -44.30 11.32 1.56
N ASN A 13 -43.56 11.13 0.47
CA ASN A 13 -43.27 9.88 -0.25
C ASN A 13 -43.20 8.63 0.66
N ARG A 14 -43.86 7.52 0.30
CA ARG A 14 -43.96 6.27 1.13
C ARG A 14 -42.60 5.74 1.61
N VAL A 15 -41.55 5.98 0.83
CA VAL A 15 -40.15 5.64 1.16
C VAL A 15 -39.64 6.45 2.36
N TYR A 16 -39.98 7.73 2.46
CA TYR A 16 -39.65 8.58 3.61
C TYR A 16 -40.28 8.02 4.90
N TRP A 17 -41.56 7.63 4.85
CA TRP A 17 -42.24 7.04 6.00
C TRP A 17 -41.67 5.67 6.40
N PHE A 18 -41.24 4.86 5.42
CA PHE A 18 -40.55 3.60 5.70
C PHE A 18 -39.21 3.83 6.43
N PHE A 19 -38.33 4.69 5.90
CA PHE A 19 -37.05 5.00 6.55
C PHE A 19 -37.24 5.73 7.88
N HIS A 20 -38.22 6.62 7.99
CA HIS A 20 -38.56 7.32 9.23
C HIS A 20 -39.07 6.35 10.29
N ASN A 21 -39.97 5.42 9.95
CA ASN A 21 -40.48 4.41 10.88
C ASN A 21 -39.42 3.38 11.25
N LEU A 22 -38.57 2.98 10.31
CA LEU A 22 -37.45 2.09 10.58
C LEU A 22 -36.46 2.76 11.55
N ARG A 23 -36.09 4.02 11.30
CA ARG A 23 -35.19 4.80 12.15
C ARG A 23 -35.79 5.07 13.54
N THR A 24 -37.07 5.41 13.63
CA THR A 24 -37.71 5.74 14.92
C THR A 24 -38.05 4.50 15.73
N ARG A 25 -38.47 3.39 15.10
CA ARG A 25 -38.69 2.12 15.81
C ARG A 25 -37.39 1.44 16.24
N ILE A 26 -36.40 1.34 15.35
CA ILE A 26 -35.10 0.76 15.70
C ILE A 26 -34.35 1.69 16.65
N GLY A 27 -34.28 2.99 16.36
CA GLY A 27 -33.63 3.96 17.24
C GLY A 27 -34.30 4.08 18.60
N GLY A 28 -35.64 4.01 18.65
CA GLY A 28 -36.43 3.99 19.89
C GLY A 28 -36.24 2.70 20.69
N ALA A 29 -36.20 1.55 20.02
CA ALA A 29 -35.93 0.25 20.64
C ALA A 29 -34.51 0.15 21.20
N ILE A 30 -33.50 0.59 20.43
CA ILE A 30 -32.11 0.67 20.89
C ILE A 30 -32.01 1.65 22.06
N LYS A 31 -32.60 2.84 21.97
CA LYS A 31 -32.57 3.83 23.08
C LYS A 31 -33.28 3.33 24.33
N GLY A 32 -34.39 2.61 24.18
CA GLY A 32 -35.12 1.96 25.28
C GLY A 32 -34.32 0.83 25.91
N TRP A 33 -33.68 -0.01 25.12
CA TRP A 33 -32.81 -1.09 25.58
C TRP A 33 -31.54 -0.55 26.27
N MET A 34 -30.91 0.47 25.71
CA MET A 34 -29.73 1.12 26.30
C MET A 34 -30.01 1.72 27.68
N LYS A 35 -31.21 2.29 27.87
CA LYS A 35 -31.65 2.80 29.18
C LYS A 35 -31.90 1.69 30.21
N ARG A 36 -32.30 0.50 29.77
CA ARG A 36 -32.57 -0.65 30.65
C ARG A 36 -31.29 -1.40 31.05
N HIS A 37 -30.26 -1.38 30.20
CA HIS A 37 -29.00 -2.08 30.44
C HIS A 37 -27.76 -1.17 30.24
N PRO A 38 -27.60 -0.10 31.03
CA PRO A 38 -26.51 0.87 30.82
C PRO A 38 -25.13 0.23 30.91
N ILE A 39 -24.93 -0.74 31.82
CA ILE A 39 -23.65 -1.45 32.00
C ILE A 39 -23.30 -2.29 30.76
N LEU A 40 -24.25 -3.07 30.22
CA LEU A 40 -24.01 -3.89 29.03
C LEU A 40 -23.69 -3.04 27.80
N VAL A 41 -24.31 -1.87 27.68
CA VAL A 41 -24.00 -0.92 26.60
C VAL A 41 -22.56 -0.42 26.71
N VAL A 42 -22.12 -0.03 27.91
CA VAL A 42 -20.74 0.40 28.14
C VAL A 42 -19.76 -0.72 27.80
N ILE A 43 -20.02 -1.95 28.26
CA ILE A 43 -19.19 -3.13 27.93
C ILE A 43 -19.15 -3.36 26.41
N LEU A 44 -20.29 -3.28 25.73
CA LEU A 44 -20.37 -3.49 24.28
C LEU A 44 -19.62 -2.39 23.50
N ILE A 45 -19.72 -1.12 23.94
CA ILE A 45 -18.96 0.00 23.37
C ILE A 45 -17.46 -0.21 23.59
N LEU A 46 -17.04 -0.55 24.82
CA LEU A 46 -15.63 -0.82 25.11
C LEU A 46 -15.10 -2.01 24.29
N PHE A 47 -15.89 -3.06 24.13
CA PHE A 47 -15.55 -4.20 23.29
C PHE A 47 -15.45 -3.81 21.81
N ALA A 48 -16.37 -2.99 21.30
CA ALA A 48 -16.32 -2.49 19.93
C ALA A 48 -15.09 -1.61 19.68
N LEU A 49 -14.77 -0.71 20.62
CA LEU A 49 -13.56 0.12 20.56
C LEU A 49 -12.28 -0.72 20.64
N TYR A 50 -12.24 -1.71 21.54
CA TYR A 50 -11.13 -2.65 21.64
C TYR A 50 -10.95 -3.46 20.35
N SER A 51 -12.04 -3.99 19.78
CA SER A 51 -12.02 -4.73 18.52
C SER A 51 -11.53 -3.86 17.36
N LEU A 52 -11.99 -2.60 17.28
CA LEU A 52 -11.53 -1.64 16.27
C LEU A 52 -10.05 -1.28 16.47
N PHE A 53 -9.60 -1.14 17.71
CA PHE A 53 -8.20 -0.86 18.03
C PHE A 53 -7.28 -2.03 17.67
N VAL A 54 -7.65 -3.27 18.01
CA VAL A 54 -6.85 -4.47 17.67
C VAL A 54 -6.90 -4.76 16.17
N GLY A 55 -8.07 -4.57 15.56
CA GLY A 55 -8.34 -4.77 14.13
C GLY A 55 -7.87 -3.63 13.22
N ARG A 56 -7.30 -2.55 13.77
CA ARG A 56 -6.90 -1.37 12.99
C ARG A 56 -5.90 -1.68 11.86
N GLY A 57 -5.05 -2.69 12.05
CA GLY A 57 -4.14 -3.20 11.01
C GLY A 57 -4.89 -3.60 9.73
N SER A 58 -5.97 -4.38 9.90
CA SER A 58 -6.80 -4.85 8.80
C SER A 58 -7.74 -3.78 8.23
N ALA A 59 -8.12 -2.77 9.03
CA ALA A 59 -9.03 -1.71 8.60
C ALA A 59 -8.33 -0.58 7.82
N GLN A 60 -7.03 -0.39 8.04
CA GLN A 60 -6.25 0.72 7.48
C GLN A 60 -6.25 0.81 5.95
N PRO A 61 -6.19 -0.30 5.18
CA PRO A 61 -6.26 -0.23 3.72
C PRO A 61 -7.54 0.46 3.21
N ILE A 62 -8.66 0.28 3.90
CA ILE A 62 -9.94 0.94 3.56
C ILE A 62 -9.84 2.45 3.84
N VAL A 63 -9.22 2.83 4.95
CA VAL A 63 -9.02 4.23 5.32
C VAL A 63 -8.12 4.94 4.31
N LEU A 64 -7.04 4.28 3.86
CA LEU A 64 -6.20 4.79 2.78
C LEU A 64 -6.94 4.93 1.47
N LEU A 65 -7.77 3.96 1.10
CA LEU A 65 -8.56 4.04 -0.13
C LEU A 65 -9.51 5.23 -0.11
N ILE A 66 -10.19 5.48 1.02
CA ILE A 66 -11.04 6.66 1.19
C ILE A 66 -10.20 7.93 1.05
N ARG A 67 -9.01 7.99 1.65
CA ARG A 67 -8.12 9.14 1.53
C ARG A 67 -7.68 9.35 0.07
N GLN A 68 -7.28 8.28 -0.61
CA GLN A 68 -6.78 8.34 -1.99
C GLN A 68 -7.78 8.98 -2.95
N TYR A 69 -9.08 8.77 -2.71
CA TYR A 69 -10.16 9.31 -3.54
C TYR A 69 -10.97 10.40 -2.82
N LEU A 70 -10.45 11.01 -1.75
CA LEU A 70 -11.18 11.98 -0.94
C LEU A 70 -11.65 13.17 -1.76
N ALA A 71 -10.82 13.69 -2.66
CA ALA A 71 -11.20 14.79 -3.55
C ALA A 71 -12.40 14.42 -4.44
N LEU A 72 -12.39 13.23 -5.03
CA LEU A 72 -13.47 12.74 -5.87
C LEU A 72 -14.77 12.59 -5.06
N VAL A 73 -14.68 12.02 -3.85
CA VAL A 73 -15.82 11.88 -2.94
C VAL A 73 -16.40 13.27 -2.58
N VAL A 74 -15.56 14.24 -2.25
CA VAL A 74 -15.98 15.61 -1.92
C VAL A 74 -16.67 16.27 -3.12
N VAL A 75 -16.13 16.13 -4.34
CA VAL A 75 -16.74 16.65 -5.57
C VAL A 75 -18.11 16.03 -5.81
N ILE A 76 -18.24 14.70 -5.68
CA ILE A 76 -19.54 14.02 -5.85
C ILE A 76 -20.55 14.50 -4.81
N LEU A 77 -20.15 14.64 -3.54
CA LEU A 77 -21.02 15.13 -2.47
C LEU A 77 -21.45 16.59 -2.70
N LEU A 78 -20.54 17.43 -3.19
CA LEU A 78 -20.84 18.82 -3.53
C LEU A 78 -21.84 18.89 -4.68
N VAL A 79 -21.60 18.15 -5.77
CA VAL A 79 -22.53 18.10 -6.92
C VAL A 79 -23.89 17.54 -6.51
N PHE A 80 -23.92 16.49 -5.67
CA PHE A 80 -25.15 15.95 -5.10
C PHE A 80 -25.89 16.99 -4.24
N GLY A 81 -25.18 17.73 -3.39
CA GLY A 81 -25.76 18.80 -2.57
C GLY A 81 -26.38 19.92 -3.41
N LEU A 82 -25.67 20.39 -4.45
CA LEU A 82 -26.18 21.38 -5.39
C LEU A 82 -27.41 20.86 -6.16
N PHE A 83 -27.35 19.61 -6.61
CA PHE A 83 -28.45 18.95 -7.30
C PHE A 83 -29.70 18.81 -6.41
N ALA A 84 -29.52 18.41 -5.15
CA ALA A 84 -30.61 18.29 -4.19
C ALA A 84 -31.27 19.66 -3.91
N LEU A 85 -30.46 20.72 -3.77
CA LEU A 85 -30.97 22.10 -3.63
C LEU A 85 -31.72 22.57 -4.89
N TYR A 86 -31.23 22.18 -6.07
CA TYR A 86 -31.82 22.53 -7.36
C TYR A 86 -33.17 21.85 -7.61
N ILE A 87 -33.32 20.56 -7.27
CA ILE A 87 -34.57 19.82 -7.45
C ILE A 87 -35.64 20.19 -6.42
N ARG A 88 -35.26 20.60 -5.20
CA ARG A 88 -36.20 20.88 -4.10
C ARG A 88 -37.33 21.86 -4.46
N LYS A 89 -37.09 22.77 -5.42
CA LYS A 89 -38.06 23.80 -5.84
C LYS A 89 -38.85 23.44 -7.10
N ARG A 90 -38.66 22.24 -7.66
CA ARG A 90 -39.22 21.84 -8.95
C ARG A 90 -40.34 20.82 -8.80
N THR A 91 -41.29 20.86 -9.71
CA THR A 91 -42.31 19.80 -9.83
C THR A 91 -41.69 18.52 -10.41
N TRP A 92 -42.34 17.37 -10.20
CA TRP A 92 -41.83 16.09 -10.67
C TRP A 92 -41.52 16.06 -12.18
N LYS A 93 -42.36 16.69 -13.01
CA LYS A 93 -42.13 16.81 -14.47
C LYS A 93 -40.89 17.66 -14.80
N GLN A 94 -40.64 18.73 -14.04
CA GLN A 94 -39.48 19.61 -14.21
C GLN A 94 -38.17 19.01 -13.65
N ALA A 95 -38.27 17.93 -12.87
CA ALA A 95 -37.15 17.23 -12.25
C ALA A 95 -36.63 16.06 -13.11
N ILE A 96 -37.39 15.57 -14.12
CA ILE A 96 -37.01 14.40 -14.94
C ILE A 96 -35.68 14.63 -15.65
N LEU A 97 -35.58 15.67 -16.49
CA LEU A 97 -34.38 15.96 -17.27
C LEU A 97 -33.14 16.20 -16.40
N PRO A 98 -33.19 17.06 -15.35
CA PRO A 98 -32.08 17.20 -14.41
C PRO A 98 -31.66 15.89 -13.75
N SER A 99 -32.62 15.02 -13.42
CA SER A 99 -32.32 13.73 -12.78
C SER A 99 -31.60 12.77 -13.73
N ILE A 100 -31.99 12.76 -15.00
CA ILE A 100 -31.29 11.99 -16.05
C ILE A 100 -29.86 12.52 -16.22
N LEU A 101 -29.68 13.84 -16.29
CA LEU A 101 -28.34 14.45 -16.40
C LEU A 101 -27.47 14.16 -15.18
N PHE A 102 -28.04 14.24 -13.97
CA PHE A 102 -27.34 13.92 -12.74
C PHE A 102 -26.96 12.44 -12.66
N LEU A 103 -27.87 11.53 -13.03
CA LEU A 103 -27.58 10.11 -13.11
C LEU A 103 -26.47 9.83 -14.15
N SER A 104 -26.53 10.48 -15.31
CA SER A 104 -25.50 10.38 -16.35
C SER A 104 -24.14 10.87 -15.82
N PHE A 105 -24.13 11.98 -15.08
CA PHE A 105 -22.93 12.49 -14.41
C PHE A 105 -22.39 11.52 -13.37
N LEU A 106 -23.25 10.88 -12.56
CA LEU A 106 -22.81 9.87 -11.58
C LEU A 106 -22.17 8.67 -12.27
N VAL A 107 -22.79 8.17 -13.34
CA VAL A 107 -22.24 7.07 -14.15
C VAL A 107 -20.89 7.48 -14.76
N ALA A 108 -20.82 8.65 -15.39
CA ALA A 108 -19.57 9.17 -15.96
C ALA A 108 -18.49 9.39 -14.90
N SER A 109 -18.84 9.86 -13.70
CA SER A 109 -17.90 10.07 -12.59
C SER A 109 -17.40 8.74 -12.02
N TRP A 110 -18.25 7.71 -11.97
CA TRP A 110 -17.86 6.38 -11.50
C TRP A 110 -16.82 5.74 -12.42
N PHE A 111 -17.05 5.80 -13.75
CA PHE A 111 -16.14 5.20 -14.72
C PHE A 111 -14.94 6.09 -15.06
N GLY A 112 -15.14 7.39 -15.23
CA GLY A 112 -14.11 8.34 -15.68
C GLY A 112 -13.35 9.05 -14.55
N GLY A 113 -13.98 9.23 -13.39
CA GLY A 113 -13.41 9.99 -12.26
C GLY A 113 -12.04 9.45 -11.79
N PRO A 114 -11.86 8.13 -11.59
CA PRO A 114 -10.56 7.57 -11.23
C PRO A 114 -9.46 7.86 -12.26
N TYR A 115 -9.77 7.82 -13.57
CA TYR A 115 -8.80 8.12 -14.63
C TYR A 115 -8.39 9.60 -14.61
N VAL A 116 -9.36 10.51 -14.49
CA VAL A 116 -9.09 11.96 -14.39
C VAL A 116 -8.26 12.25 -13.14
N HIS A 117 -8.62 11.67 -12.01
CA HIS A 117 -7.87 11.80 -10.77
C HIS A 117 -6.41 11.33 -10.92
N ASN A 118 -6.21 10.14 -11.50
CA ASN A 118 -4.88 9.60 -11.72
C ASN A 118 -4.05 10.46 -12.70
N TYR A 119 -4.69 10.97 -13.77
CA TYR A 119 -4.05 11.84 -14.76
C TYR A 119 -3.47 13.10 -14.13
N PHE A 120 -4.28 13.83 -13.35
CA PHE A 120 -3.80 15.02 -12.63
C PHE A 120 -2.73 14.67 -11.60
N SER A 121 -2.93 13.60 -10.83
CA SER A 121 -1.96 13.20 -9.80
C SER A 121 -0.58 12.86 -10.41
N LEU A 122 -0.55 12.15 -11.55
CA LEU A 122 0.67 11.81 -12.26
C LEU A 122 1.38 13.05 -12.83
N TYR A 123 0.63 13.99 -13.41
CA TYR A 123 1.20 15.24 -13.92
C TYR A 123 1.82 16.10 -12.80
N ILE A 124 1.11 16.24 -11.67
CA ILE A 124 1.62 16.97 -10.50
C ILE A 124 2.86 16.25 -9.94
N HIS A 125 2.88 14.91 -9.95
CA HIS A 125 4.06 14.14 -9.57
C HIS A 125 5.25 14.43 -10.49
N TYR A 126 5.08 14.25 -11.81
CA TYR A 126 6.12 14.51 -12.81
C TYR A 126 6.74 15.91 -12.72
N SER A 127 5.89 16.92 -12.55
CA SER A 127 6.32 18.32 -12.40
C SER A 127 7.08 18.60 -11.11
N SER A 128 6.87 17.78 -10.07
CA SER A 128 7.57 17.91 -8.77
C SER A 128 8.87 17.10 -8.67
N LEU A 129 9.18 16.23 -9.63
CA LEU A 129 10.39 15.41 -9.60
C LEU A 129 11.65 16.24 -9.84
N ASN A 130 12.68 15.98 -9.04
CA ASN A 130 14.04 16.38 -9.39
C ASN A 130 14.56 15.45 -10.48
N LYS A 131 14.72 15.98 -11.69
CA LYS A 131 15.14 15.25 -12.88
C LYS A 131 16.57 15.65 -13.18
N VAL A 132 17.47 14.67 -13.20
CA VAL A 132 18.88 14.87 -13.53
C VAL A 132 19.16 14.10 -14.81
N GLU A 133 19.57 14.81 -15.85
CA GLU A 133 20.04 14.21 -17.09
C GLU A 133 21.50 13.77 -16.91
N LEU A 134 21.80 12.54 -17.31
CA LEU A 134 23.15 11.99 -17.23
C LEU A 134 23.91 12.36 -18.51
N THR A 135 25.09 12.95 -18.37
CA THR A 135 25.95 13.30 -19.52
C THR A 135 26.53 12.06 -20.20
N GLU A 136 26.77 11.01 -19.43
CA GLU A 136 27.31 9.73 -19.88
C GLU A 136 26.47 8.58 -19.33
N MET A 137 26.47 7.45 -20.05
CA MET A 137 25.77 6.26 -19.61
C MET A 137 26.40 5.73 -18.32
N PRO A 138 25.58 5.36 -17.31
CA PRO A 138 26.11 4.86 -16.06
C PRO A 138 26.82 3.52 -16.25
N VAL A 139 27.94 3.33 -15.55
CA VAL A 139 28.69 2.08 -15.63
C VAL A 139 27.99 1.02 -14.77
N SER A 140 27.57 -0.07 -15.39
CA SER A 140 27.06 -1.25 -14.68
C SER A 140 28.21 -2.10 -14.14
N GLY A 141 27.94 -2.83 -13.07
CA GLY A 141 28.87 -3.77 -12.45
C GLY A 141 28.10 -4.82 -11.66
N HIS A 142 28.83 -5.73 -11.02
CA HIS A 142 28.26 -6.82 -10.21
C HIS A 142 27.14 -7.58 -10.94
N GLU A 143 27.50 -8.11 -12.12
CA GLU A 143 26.55 -8.80 -12.98
C GLU A 143 25.86 -9.95 -12.26
N ARG A 144 24.57 -10.05 -12.53
CA ARG A 144 23.68 -11.05 -11.98
C ARG A 144 23.51 -12.15 -13.00
N ILE A 145 24.11 -13.31 -12.75
CA ILE A 145 24.10 -14.42 -13.72
C ILE A 145 22.68 -15.03 -13.84
N GLN A 146 21.96 -15.14 -12.73
CA GLN A 146 20.63 -15.76 -12.69
C GLN A 146 19.51 -14.72 -12.57
N PRO A 147 18.40 -14.82 -13.33
CA PRO A 147 17.24 -13.97 -13.11
C PRO A 147 16.52 -14.31 -11.78
N VAL A 148 15.77 -13.36 -11.20
CA VAL A 148 15.04 -13.56 -9.94
C VAL A 148 14.08 -14.75 -10.01
N ASN A 149 13.40 -14.91 -11.16
CA ASN A 149 12.48 -16.04 -11.37
C ASN A 149 13.21 -17.39 -11.38
N SER A 150 14.44 -17.45 -11.89
CA SER A 150 15.27 -18.67 -11.84
C SER A 150 15.60 -19.02 -10.39
N ILE A 151 16.10 -18.06 -9.62
CA ILE A 151 16.40 -18.24 -8.19
C ILE A 151 15.16 -18.70 -7.42
N ARG A 152 14.01 -18.11 -7.70
CA ARG A 152 12.74 -18.50 -7.06
C ARG A 152 12.37 -19.96 -7.36
N THR A 153 12.55 -20.40 -8.59
CA THR A 153 12.31 -21.80 -8.97
C THR A 153 13.28 -22.74 -8.27
N LEU A 154 14.57 -22.39 -8.22
CA LEU A 154 15.57 -23.20 -7.53
C LEU A 154 15.32 -23.28 -6.02
N ILE A 155 14.93 -22.18 -5.37
CA ILE A 155 14.51 -22.19 -3.96
C ILE A 155 13.36 -23.17 -3.73
N ASN A 156 12.33 -23.10 -4.58
CA ASN A 156 11.15 -23.96 -4.44
C ASN A 156 11.45 -25.45 -4.69
N GLN A 157 12.45 -25.76 -5.52
CA GLN A 157 12.78 -27.14 -5.89
C GLN A 157 13.84 -27.76 -4.98
N GLU A 158 14.82 -26.98 -4.54
CA GLU A 158 16.02 -27.49 -3.85
C GLU A 158 16.11 -27.06 -2.38
N ALA A 159 15.53 -25.91 -2.03
CA ALA A 159 15.75 -25.31 -0.72
C ALA A 159 14.65 -25.65 0.30
N LEU A 160 13.41 -25.78 -0.15
CA LEU A 160 12.21 -25.85 0.68
C LEU A 160 11.65 -27.25 0.79
N SER A 161 11.08 -27.57 1.96
CA SER A 161 10.20 -28.74 2.12
C SER A 161 8.72 -28.39 1.89
N GLU A 162 7.85 -29.40 1.76
CA GLU A 162 6.42 -29.21 1.44
C GLU A 162 5.66 -28.30 2.42
N THR A 163 6.12 -28.23 3.67
CA THR A 163 5.49 -27.41 4.73
C THR A 163 6.02 -25.98 4.79
N GLU A 164 6.91 -25.61 3.89
CA GLU A 164 7.66 -24.36 3.90
C GLU A 164 7.39 -23.57 2.63
N ASP A 165 7.44 -22.25 2.74
CA ASP A 165 7.36 -21.34 1.60
C ASP A 165 8.41 -20.26 1.78
N ALA A 166 8.90 -19.68 0.70
CA ALA A 166 9.87 -18.59 0.70
C ALA A 166 9.23 -17.28 0.25
N THR A 167 9.73 -16.15 0.75
CA THR A 167 9.39 -14.83 0.20
C THR A 167 10.02 -14.65 -1.17
N ASN A 168 9.51 -13.72 -1.98
CA ASN A 168 10.09 -13.48 -3.30
C ASN A 168 11.57 -13.06 -3.15
N PRO A 169 12.52 -13.67 -3.88
CA PRO A 169 13.93 -13.32 -3.75
C PRO A 169 14.17 -11.86 -4.13
N ARG A 170 14.95 -11.16 -3.30
CA ARG A 170 15.31 -9.76 -3.47
C ARG A 170 16.80 -9.65 -3.72
N PHE A 171 17.18 -8.81 -4.68
CA PHE A 171 18.57 -8.48 -4.93
C PHE A 171 19.02 -7.39 -3.94
N THR A 172 19.98 -7.73 -3.09
CA THR A 172 20.43 -6.90 -1.97
C THR A 172 21.95 -6.85 -1.92
N LYS A 173 22.48 -5.79 -1.32
CA LYS A 173 23.90 -5.66 -1.00
C LYS A 173 24.16 -6.27 0.38
N GLY A 174 25.17 -7.13 0.50
CA GLY A 174 25.64 -7.68 1.77
C GLY A 174 26.57 -6.73 2.53
N ALA A 175 26.84 -7.04 3.79
CA ALA A 175 27.75 -6.26 4.64
C ALA A 175 29.21 -6.30 4.14
N ASP A 176 29.58 -7.36 3.43
CA ASP A 176 30.87 -7.55 2.77
C ASP A 176 31.03 -6.76 1.46
N GLY A 177 29.99 -6.04 1.03
CA GLY A 177 29.97 -5.29 -0.23
C GLY A 177 29.62 -6.13 -1.46
N ASN A 178 29.46 -7.45 -1.33
CA ASN A 178 28.99 -8.30 -2.42
C ASN A 178 27.46 -8.24 -2.55
N TYR A 179 26.93 -8.86 -3.60
CA TYR A 179 25.51 -8.83 -3.92
C TYR A 179 24.90 -10.23 -3.84
N TYR A 180 23.70 -10.28 -3.27
CA TYR A 180 23.03 -11.51 -2.91
C TYR A 180 21.56 -11.49 -3.33
N PHE A 181 21.01 -12.69 -3.48
CA PHE A 181 19.59 -12.93 -3.43
C PHE A 181 19.20 -13.34 -2.01
N THR A 182 18.44 -12.45 -1.36
CA THR A 182 17.89 -12.69 -0.04
C THR A 182 16.43 -13.10 -0.11
N SER A 183 16.05 -14.15 0.60
CA SER A 183 14.65 -14.58 0.77
C SER A 183 14.48 -15.15 2.18
N ALA A 184 13.32 -14.95 2.78
CA ALA A 184 13.00 -15.51 4.09
C ALA A 184 12.09 -16.73 3.95
N VAL A 185 12.34 -17.74 4.76
CA VAL A 185 11.62 -19.00 4.79
C VAL A 185 10.73 -19.07 6.03
N GLY A 186 9.49 -19.46 5.80
CA GLY A 186 8.47 -19.55 6.83
C GLY A 186 7.49 -20.70 6.56
N PRO A 187 6.41 -20.79 7.35
CA PRO A 187 5.38 -21.80 7.13
C PRO A 187 4.65 -21.56 5.81
N ALA A 188 4.39 -22.65 5.07
CA ALA A 188 3.74 -22.56 3.77
C ALA A 188 2.34 -21.92 3.83
N LYS A 189 1.99 -21.16 2.78
CA LYS A 189 0.72 -20.39 2.68
C LYS A 189 -0.53 -21.23 2.90
N ASN A 190 -0.48 -22.50 2.49
CA ASN A 190 -1.59 -23.46 2.57
C ASN A 190 -1.83 -23.97 4.02
N TYR A 191 -0.86 -23.81 4.93
CA TYR A 191 -0.95 -24.33 6.29
C TYR A 191 -1.30 -23.22 7.30
N LEU A 192 -2.58 -22.86 7.38
CA LEU A 192 -3.07 -21.75 8.22
C LEU A 192 -2.66 -21.88 9.70
N ILE A 193 -2.72 -23.07 10.28
CA ILE A 193 -2.36 -23.30 11.69
C ILE A 193 -0.87 -23.01 11.91
N GLN A 194 0.00 -23.43 10.99
CA GLN A 194 1.43 -23.18 11.10
C GLN A 194 1.75 -21.69 10.96
N ARG A 195 1.03 -20.96 10.11
CA ARG A 195 1.17 -19.50 9.94
C ARG A 195 0.73 -18.68 11.15
N LEU A 196 0.01 -19.30 12.09
CA LEU A 196 -0.41 -18.70 13.35
C LEU A 196 0.54 -19.01 14.50
N SER A 197 1.17 -20.20 14.47
CA SER A 197 1.97 -20.70 15.58
C SER A 197 3.48 -20.64 15.38
N LYS A 198 3.94 -20.66 14.12
CA LYS A 198 5.37 -20.63 13.77
C LYS A 198 5.81 -19.23 13.33
N ASN A 199 7.10 -18.98 13.52
CA ASN A 199 7.80 -17.78 13.09
C ASN A 199 8.43 -17.99 11.69
N MET A 200 9.02 -16.95 11.12
CA MET A 200 9.99 -17.14 10.02
C MET A 200 11.30 -17.60 10.66
N TYR A 201 11.88 -18.68 10.16
CA TYR A 201 12.98 -19.39 10.86
C TYR A 201 14.29 -19.45 10.08
N GLU A 202 14.31 -19.03 8.82
CA GLU A 202 15.51 -19.03 8.00
C GLU A 202 15.53 -17.88 7.01
N VAL A 203 16.71 -17.34 6.73
CA VAL A 203 16.97 -16.42 5.60
C VAL A 203 17.97 -17.10 4.68
N LEU A 204 17.57 -17.28 3.42
CA LEU A 204 18.45 -17.68 2.33
C LEU A 204 19.20 -16.44 1.86
N ASN A 205 20.52 -16.51 1.80
CA ASN A 205 21.40 -15.44 1.37
C ASN A 205 22.39 -15.98 0.33
N VAL A 206 21.99 -15.96 -0.95
CA VAL A 206 22.71 -16.66 -2.01
C VAL A 206 23.46 -15.68 -2.91
N PRO A 207 24.78 -15.84 -3.11
CA PRO A 207 25.55 -14.89 -3.92
C PRO A 207 25.05 -14.82 -5.37
N ALA A 208 24.90 -13.60 -5.88
CA ALA A 208 24.29 -13.37 -7.19
C ALA A 208 25.21 -13.62 -8.39
N TYR A 209 26.51 -13.70 -8.16
CA TYR A 209 27.54 -14.00 -9.17
C TYR A 209 27.73 -15.51 -9.40
N LEU A 210 27.00 -16.38 -8.69
CA LEU A 210 27.11 -17.82 -8.88
C LEU A 210 26.31 -18.27 -10.11
N PRO A 211 26.92 -19.02 -11.05
CA PRO A 211 26.19 -19.57 -12.20
C PRO A 211 25.24 -20.69 -11.78
N SER A 212 25.63 -21.48 -10.76
CA SER A 212 24.83 -22.53 -10.15
C SER A 212 24.69 -22.23 -8.66
N PRO A 213 23.64 -21.50 -8.24
CA PRO A 213 23.36 -21.22 -6.84
C PRO A 213 23.11 -22.53 -6.08
N ALA A 214 23.73 -22.70 -4.91
CA ALA A 214 23.51 -23.87 -4.05
C ALA A 214 22.93 -23.43 -2.70
N PHE A 215 21.89 -24.11 -2.23
CA PHE A 215 21.20 -23.82 -0.97
C PHE A 215 21.72 -24.70 0.16
N ASP A 216 23.05 -24.73 0.32
CA ASP A 216 23.71 -25.43 1.42
C ASP A 216 23.62 -24.64 2.73
N SER A 217 24.13 -25.22 3.83
CA SER A 217 24.09 -24.59 5.15
C SER A 217 24.91 -23.30 5.24
N LYS A 218 25.77 -22.99 4.26
CA LYS A 218 26.59 -21.76 4.25
C LYS A 218 25.79 -20.55 3.79
N HIS A 219 24.82 -20.75 2.90
CA HIS A 219 23.95 -19.70 2.39
C HIS A 219 22.60 -19.63 3.12
N ARG A 220 22.50 -20.29 4.28
CA ARG A 220 21.31 -20.39 5.11
C ARG A 220 21.59 -19.83 6.50
N ALA A 221 20.97 -18.70 6.81
CA ALA A 221 21.03 -18.12 8.14
C ALA A 221 19.80 -18.54 8.94
N LYS A 222 20.00 -19.22 10.07
CA LYS A 222 18.92 -19.48 11.03
C LYS A 222 18.54 -18.16 11.70
N VAL A 223 17.27 -17.81 11.61
CA VAL A 223 16.72 -16.59 12.20
C VAL A 223 15.49 -16.93 13.02
N ASN A 224 15.00 -15.98 13.80
CA ASN A 224 13.71 -16.11 14.47
C ASN A 224 12.93 -14.79 14.38
N PHE A 225 12.17 -14.62 13.30
CA PHE A 225 11.27 -13.48 13.17
C PHE A 225 9.84 -13.90 13.49
N GLU A 226 9.34 -13.42 14.63
CA GLU A 226 7.92 -13.56 15.00
C GLU A 226 6.95 -12.91 14.02
N ILE A 227 7.46 -11.98 13.21
CA ILE A 227 6.70 -11.22 12.23
C ILE A 227 7.24 -11.56 10.83
N GLY A 228 6.32 -11.82 9.90
CA GLY A 228 6.66 -12.21 8.54
C GLY A 228 5.53 -11.95 7.57
N GLU A 229 5.86 -11.87 6.27
CA GLU A 229 4.88 -11.64 5.21
C GLU A 229 3.91 -12.81 5.06
N GLN A 230 4.40 -14.02 5.31
CA GLN A 230 3.63 -15.25 5.19
C GLN A 230 2.74 -15.52 6.42
N LEU A 231 3.01 -14.88 7.56
CA LEU A 231 2.27 -15.11 8.80
C LEU A 231 0.90 -14.41 8.80
N LEU A 232 0.07 -14.70 9.80
CA LEU A 232 -1.31 -14.22 9.89
C LEU A 232 -1.55 -13.24 11.07
N PHE A 233 -2.60 -12.42 10.95
CA PHE A 233 -3.04 -11.47 11.97
C PHE A 233 -1.92 -10.57 12.51
N SER A 234 -1.64 -10.63 13.82
CA SER A 234 -0.61 -9.82 14.50
C SER A 234 0.81 -10.19 14.09
N HIS A 235 1.02 -11.40 13.56
CA HIS A 235 2.31 -11.86 13.05
C HIS A 235 2.56 -11.42 11.61
N LYS A 236 1.52 -10.96 10.89
CA LYS A 236 1.70 -10.43 9.54
C LYS A 236 2.46 -9.10 9.59
N THR A 237 3.56 -8.98 8.83
CA THR A 237 4.41 -7.77 8.78
C THR A 237 3.63 -6.48 8.57
N GLU A 238 2.69 -6.46 7.61
CA GLU A 238 1.88 -5.27 7.34
C GLU A 238 1.09 -4.81 8.58
N ASN A 239 0.41 -5.74 9.25
CA ASN A 239 -0.42 -5.44 10.41
C ASN A 239 0.42 -4.98 11.61
N ALA A 240 1.59 -5.60 11.81
CA ALA A 240 2.50 -5.23 12.89
C ALA A 240 3.00 -3.78 12.71
N ILE A 241 3.33 -3.37 11.49
CA ILE A 241 3.80 -2.01 11.21
C ILE A 241 2.65 -1.00 11.30
N ILE A 242 1.48 -1.32 10.74
CA ILE A 242 0.32 -0.41 10.80
C ILE A 242 -0.09 -0.11 12.25
N LYS A 243 0.08 -1.06 13.17
CA LYS A 243 -0.17 -0.84 14.60
C LYS A 243 0.84 0.14 15.25
N ARG A 244 2.05 0.27 14.69
CA ARG A 244 3.03 1.29 15.13
C ARG A 244 2.73 2.68 14.58
N PHE A 245 1.87 2.80 13.58
CA PHE A 245 1.54 4.10 13.02
C PHE A 245 0.80 4.98 14.04
N GLY A 246 1.28 6.22 14.16
CA GLY A 246 0.49 7.32 14.71
C GLY A 246 -0.61 7.75 13.72
N ILE A 247 -1.43 8.73 14.10
CA ILE A 247 -2.59 9.16 13.29
C ILE A 247 -2.16 9.62 11.87
N ASP A 248 -1.09 10.40 11.75
CA ASP A 248 -0.58 10.85 10.45
C ASP A 248 -0.18 9.66 9.56
N ALA A 249 0.70 8.78 10.04
CA ALA A 249 1.14 7.61 9.29
C ALA A 249 -0.02 6.64 9.00
N PHE A 250 -1.00 6.52 9.90
CA PHE A 250 -2.16 5.65 9.69
C PHE A 250 -3.01 6.11 8.51
N LEU A 251 -3.20 7.42 8.38
CA LEU A 251 -3.93 8.00 7.26
C LEU A 251 -3.07 8.12 6.00
N ASN A 252 -1.74 8.15 6.13
CA ASN A 252 -0.87 8.60 5.06
C ASN A 252 0.17 7.62 4.55
N CYS A 253 0.39 6.50 5.23
CA CYS A 253 1.46 5.56 4.92
C CYS A 253 0.92 4.14 4.76
N GLU A 254 1.58 3.35 3.93
CA GLU A 254 1.37 1.89 3.86
C GLU A 254 2.73 1.17 3.85
N PRO A 255 2.82 -0.01 4.48
CA PRO A 255 4.00 -0.85 4.37
C PRO A 255 4.10 -1.45 2.96
N ALA A 256 5.32 -1.51 2.44
CA ALA A 256 5.66 -2.18 1.19
C ALA A 256 6.29 -3.55 1.46
N THR A 257 6.71 -4.23 0.39
CA THR A 257 7.41 -5.51 0.49
C THR A 257 8.72 -5.35 1.26
N PRO A 258 8.95 -6.15 2.31
CA PRO A 258 10.16 -6.10 3.11
C PRO A 258 11.37 -6.69 2.39
N LEU A 259 12.53 -6.35 2.92
CA LEU A 259 13.84 -6.90 2.59
C LEU A 259 14.44 -7.51 3.85
N TYR A 260 15.27 -8.52 3.70
CA TYR A 260 16.01 -9.13 4.80
C TYR A 260 17.48 -8.80 4.59
N LEU A 261 18.08 -8.13 5.57
CA LEU A 261 19.45 -7.61 5.50
C LEU A 261 20.19 -7.92 6.80
N GLU A 262 21.50 -8.00 6.75
CA GLU A 262 22.35 -7.96 7.94
C GLU A 262 22.55 -6.51 8.36
N ASP A 263 22.42 -6.22 9.66
CA ASP A 263 22.73 -4.91 10.22
C ASP A 263 24.23 -4.71 10.42
N ASP A 264 24.62 -3.52 10.91
CA ASP A 264 26.02 -3.17 11.15
C ASP A 264 26.70 -4.07 12.21
N ASN A 265 25.93 -4.85 12.98
CA ASN A 265 26.43 -5.79 13.99
C ASN A 265 26.43 -7.25 13.50
N GLY A 266 26.05 -7.50 12.24
CA GLY A 266 25.92 -8.84 11.66
C GLY A 266 24.63 -9.58 12.04
N ASN A 267 23.63 -8.90 12.63
CA ASN A 267 22.34 -9.49 12.93
C ASN A 267 21.39 -9.33 11.75
N TRP A 268 20.65 -10.40 11.42
CA TRP A 268 19.59 -10.30 10.43
C TRP A 268 18.43 -9.44 10.94
N VAL A 269 17.99 -8.51 10.10
CA VAL A 269 16.85 -7.62 10.34
C VAL A 269 15.91 -7.62 9.14
N GLN A 270 14.62 -7.46 9.42
CA GLN A 270 13.60 -7.27 8.39
C GLN A 270 13.39 -5.76 8.20
N VAL A 271 13.76 -5.24 7.03
CA VAL A 271 13.63 -3.83 6.66
C VAL A 271 12.41 -3.66 5.76
N VAL A 272 11.45 -2.85 6.19
CA VAL A 272 10.17 -2.69 5.52
C VAL A 272 10.01 -1.26 5.02
N PRO A 273 10.17 -1.02 3.72
CA PRO A 273 9.93 0.29 3.13
C PRO A 273 8.50 0.76 3.32
N ILE A 274 8.33 2.07 3.46
CA ILE A 274 7.03 2.70 3.61
C ILE A 274 6.73 3.52 2.36
N VAL A 275 5.54 3.33 1.79
CA VAL A 275 4.96 4.26 0.82
C VAL A 275 4.23 5.34 1.60
N ARG A 276 4.64 6.60 1.43
CA ARG A 276 3.92 7.76 1.95
C ARG A 276 3.12 8.39 0.83
N TRP A 277 1.82 8.53 1.02
CA TRP A 277 0.93 9.23 0.11
C TRP A 277 0.99 10.73 0.43
N THR A 278 1.53 11.54 -0.48
CA THR A 278 1.70 13.00 -0.31
C THR A 278 0.70 13.77 -1.17
N GLY A 279 0.28 14.95 -0.74
CA GLY A 279 -0.78 15.72 -1.39
C GLY A 279 -2.15 15.51 -0.74
N PHE A 280 -2.97 16.57 -0.77
CA PHE A 280 -4.30 16.58 -0.16
C PHE A 280 -5.40 16.16 -1.15
N LEU A 281 -5.49 16.83 -2.30
CA LEU A 281 -6.51 16.53 -3.32
C LEU A 281 -6.10 15.39 -4.26
N PHE A 282 -4.82 15.36 -4.63
CA PHE A 282 -4.25 14.37 -5.54
C PHE A 282 -3.11 13.65 -4.83
N PRO A 283 -3.43 12.66 -3.97
CA PRO A 283 -2.42 11.92 -3.24
C PRO A 283 -1.57 11.08 -4.19
N ARG A 284 -0.25 11.14 -4.01
CA ARG A 284 0.76 10.42 -4.81
C ARG A 284 1.73 9.64 -3.92
N PRO A 285 2.10 8.40 -4.29
CA PRO A 285 2.99 7.57 -3.51
C PRO A 285 4.45 8.03 -3.66
N VAL A 286 5.12 8.26 -2.54
CA VAL A 286 6.56 8.54 -2.47
C VAL A 286 7.23 7.66 -1.40
N PHE A 287 8.55 7.62 -1.39
CA PHE A 287 9.29 6.93 -0.33
C PHE A 287 9.13 7.66 1.01
N GLY A 288 8.66 6.94 2.03
CA GLY A 288 8.36 7.48 3.36
C GLY A 288 9.38 7.14 4.44
N GLY A 289 10.47 6.44 4.12
CA GLY A 289 11.39 5.84 5.09
C GLY A 289 11.19 4.33 5.21
N VAL A 290 11.73 3.74 6.29
CA VAL A 290 11.65 2.29 6.51
C VAL A 290 11.31 1.99 7.98
N TYR A 291 10.64 0.87 8.22
CA TYR A 291 10.60 0.24 9.53
C TYR A 291 11.65 -0.87 9.58
N VAL A 292 12.42 -0.95 10.66
CA VAL A 292 13.38 -2.03 10.90
C VAL A 292 12.82 -2.90 12.02
N ILE A 293 12.67 -4.19 11.74
CA ILE A 293 12.18 -5.19 12.68
C ILE A 293 13.35 -6.12 13.00
N GLN A 294 13.71 -6.15 14.28
CA GLN A 294 14.71 -7.07 14.80
C GLN A 294 14.10 -8.46 15.03
N GLN A 295 14.98 -9.46 15.05
CA GLN A 295 14.64 -10.81 15.50
C GLN A 295 14.15 -10.81 16.95
N GLU A 296 13.51 -11.90 17.36
CA GLU A 296 13.04 -12.06 18.74
C GLU A 296 14.18 -11.83 19.75
N GLY A 297 13.97 -10.87 20.66
CA GLY A 297 14.78 -10.67 21.86
C GLY A 297 14.06 -11.21 23.09
N GLY A 298 14.78 -11.47 24.18
CA GLY A 298 14.22 -12.09 25.41
C GLY A 298 13.05 -11.36 26.10
N ASP A 299 12.71 -10.14 25.67
CA ASP A 299 11.63 -9.30 26.20
C ASP A 299 10.42 -9.14 25.24
N ASP A 300 10.37 -9.86 24.11
CA ASP A 300 9.24 -9.78 23.18
C ASP A 300 7.96 -10.41 23.75
N ASN A 301 7.03 -9.57 24.22
CA ASN A 301 5.76 -10.01 24.78
C ASN A 301 4.65 -10.03 23.71
N TYR A 302 3.99 -11.18 23.51
CA TYR A 302 2.84 -11.37 22.61
C TYR A 302 1.78 -10.26 22.73
N PHE A 303 1.45 -9.84 23.96
CA PHE A 303 0.45 -8.78 24.19
C PHE A 303 0.89 -7.43 23.62
N SER A 304 2.18 -7.09 23.78
CA SER A 304 2.73 -5.84 23.25
C SER A 304 2.65 -5.80 21.72
N ARG A 305 2.97 -6.92 21.06
CA ARG A 305 2.85 -7.07 19.60
C ARG A 305 1.41 -6.95 19.11
N VAL A 306 0.46 -7.59 19.80
CA VAL A 306 -0.96 -7.53 19.42
C VAL A 306 -1.51 -6.11 19.52
N LEU A 307 -1.13 -5.34 20.53
CA LEU A 307 -1.67 -3.99 20.77
C LEU A 307 -0.91 -2.90 19.99
N PHE A 308 0.42 -2.94 20.03
CA PHE A 308 1.29 -1.85 19.57
C PHE A 308 2.08 -2.18 18.31
N GLY A 309 2.13 -3.45 17.89
CA GLY A 309 2.93 -3.87 16.74
C GLY A 309 4.42 -3.96 17.07
N LYS A 310 5.27 -4.02 16.04
CA LYS A 310 6.74 -4.13 16.18
C LYS A 310 7.46 -3.32 15.10
N GLY A 311 8.69 -2.94 15.39
CA GLY A 311 9.61 -2.27 14.48
C GLY A 311 9.85 -0.82 14.84
N ASP A 312 11.02 -0.34 14.46
CA ASP A 312 11.48 1.02 14.70
C ASP A 312 11.54 1.78 13.38
N PHE A 313 10.96 2.97 13.39
CA PHE A 313 10.86 3.80 12.20
C PHE A 313 12.15 4.61 12.00
N LEU A 314 12.70 4.54 10.79
CA LEU A 314 13.79 5.39 10.32
C LEU A 314 13.27 6.31 9.22
N THR A 315 13.44 7.62 9.41
CA THR A 315 13.09 8.61 8.39
C THR A 315 14.02 8.49 7.18
N PRO A 316 13.64 9.03 6.00
CA PRO A 316 14.52 9.04 4.81
C PRO A 316 15.92 9.62 5.08
N GLU A 317 16.04 10.61 5.96
CA GLU A 317 17.32 11.20 6.36
C GLU A 317 18.12 10.24 7.25
N GLN A 318 17.47 9.58 8.20
CA GLN A 318 18.13 8.59 9.07
C GLN A 318 18.59 7.35 8.30
N VAL A 319 17.88 6.95 7.25
CA VAL A 319 18.28 5.84 6.35
C VAL A 319 19.67 6.11 5.75
N GLN A 320 20.00 7.36 5.44
CA GLN A 320 21.31 7.74 4.88
C GLN A 320 22.45 7.67 5.90
N THR A 321 22.15 7.48 7.19
CA THR A 321 23.15 7.39 8.26
C THR A 321 23.49 5.95 8.66
N LYS A 322 22.76 4.96 8.15
CA LYS A 322 22.92 3.54 8.49
C LYS A 322 23.64 2.80 7.37
N ASN A 323 24.85 2.29 7.63
CA ASN A 323 25.72 1.75 6.59
C ASN A 323 25.08 0.59 5.82
N TYR A 324 24.44 -0.35 6.51
CA TYR A 324 23.73 -1.48 5.89
C TYR A 324 22.53 -1.10 5.00
N LEU A 325 22.01 0.13 5.13
CA LEU A 325 20.92 0.67 4.30
C LEU A 325 21.41 1.51 3.12
N ILE A 326 22.62 2.07 3.20
CA ILE A 326 23.19 2.92 2.16
C ILE A 326 23.44 2.10 0.89
N GLY A 327 22.94 2.59 -0.23
CA GLY A 327 23.08 1.95 -1.54
C GLY A 327 22.17 0.73 -1.76
N GLN A 328 21.25 0.46 -0.84
CA GLN A 328 20.21 -0.54 -1.02
C GLN A 328 19.04 -0.03 -1.85
N ASN A 329 18.35 -0.94 -2.54
CA ASN A 329 17.09 -0.63 -3.18
C ASN A 329 15.93 -0.68 -2.17
N LEU A 330 15.74 0.44 -1.46
CA LEU A 330 14.67 0.61 -0.46
C LEU A 330 13.40 1.24 -1.03
N GLN A 331 13.38 1.65 -2.30
CA GLN A 331 12.19 2.31 -2.84
C GLN A 331 11.05 1.30 -3.10
N PRO A 332 9.83 1.57 -2.61
CA PRO A 332 8.68 0.72 -2.88
C PRO A 332 8.34 0.66 -4.37
N TYR A 333 8.02 -0.55 -4.87
CA TYR A 333 7.58 -0.76 -6.25
C TYR A 333 6.42 0.17 -6.64
N LYS A 334 5.44 0.38 -5.75
CA LYS A 334 4.29 1.26 -6.03
C LYS A 334 4.71 2.70 -6.31
N ALA A 335 5.63 3.26 -5.52
CA ALA A 335 6.14 4.61 -5.71
C ALA A 335 7.01 4.71 -6.97
N LEU A 336 7.84 3.70 -7.23
CA LEU A 336 8.68 3.60 -8.42
C LEU A 336 7.87 3.53 -9.70
N ASN A 337 6.93 2.59 -9.77
CA ASN A 337 6.05 2.41 -10.93
C ASN A 337 5.21 3.67 -11.17
N TYR A 338 4.73 4.33 -10.11
CA TYR A 338 4.02 5.60 -10.22
C TYR A 338 4.92 6.71 -10.79
N THR A 339 6.16 6.78 -10.33
CA THR A 339 7.16 7.73 -10.82
C THR A 339 7.48 7.49 -12.29
N ALA A 340 7.79 6.25 -12.68
CA ALA A 340 8.05 5.88 -14.06
C ALA A 340 6.84 6.19 -14.97
N ASN A 341 5.62 5.85 -14.55
CA ASN A 341 4.41 6.18 -15.29
C ASN A 341 4.20 7.69 -15.45
N SER A 342 4.70 8.53 -14.55
CA SER A 342 4.55 9.98 -14.66
C SER A 342 5.36 10.58 -15.82
N PHE A 343 6.38 9.86 -16.33
CA PHE A 343 7.20 10.32 -17.47
C PHE A 343 6.42 10.42 -18.79
N LYS A 344 5.21 9.86 -18.88
CA LYS A 344 4.27 10.12 -20.00
C LYS A 344 4.02 11.62 -20.26
N PHE A 345 4.21 12.44 -19.24
CA PHE A 345 4.07 13.90 -19.31
C PHE A 345 5.38 14.62 -19.71
N ALA A 346 6.39 13.90 -20.19
CA ALA A 346 7.68 14.48 -20.56
C ALA A 346 7.54 15.61 -21.59
N ASN A 347 6.62 15.47 -22.54
CA ASN A 347 6.34 16.46 -23.57
C ASN A 347 5.15 17.37 -23.24
N GLY A 348 4.75 17.45 -21.97
CA GLY A 348 3.76 18.39 -21.46
C GLY A 348 2.44 17.73 -21.04
N PHE A 349 1.52 18.56 -20.54
CA PHE A 349 0.25 18.11 -19.95
C PHE A 349 -0.60 17.33 -20.95
N LEU A 350 -0.70 17.80 -22.20
CA LEU A 350 -1.58 17.20 -23.20
C LEU A 350 -1.00 15.93 -23.84
N ALA A 351 0.31 15.66 -23.68
CA ALA A 351 1.00 14.59 -24.39
C ALA A 351 0.34 13.20 -24.26
N PRO A 352 -0.19 12.76 -23.11
CA PRO A 352 -0.87 11.48 -22.96
C PRO A 352 -2.41 11.60 -22.97
N MET A 353 -2.98 12.63 -23.60
CA MET A 353 -4.44 12.83 -23.63
C MET A 353 -5.12 11.76 -24.49
N PRO A 354 -6.32 11.24 -24.13
CA PRO A 354 -7.00 10.26 -24.97
C PRO A 354 -7.19 10.77 -26.42
N GLY A 355 -6.59 10.06 -27.38
CA GLY A 355 -6.62 10.43 -28.80
C GLY A 355 -5.46 11.34 -29.27
N TYR A 356 -4.52 11.69 -28.38
CA TYR A 356 -3.30 12.43 -28.69
C TYR A 356 -2.12 11.89 -27.85
N HIS A 357 -1.11 11.34 -28.53
CA HIS A 357 0.01 10.63 -27.90
C HIS A 357 1.39 11.11 -28.41
N GLU A 358 1.48 12.36 -28.86
CA GLU A 358 2.72 12.88 -29.44
C GLU A 358 3.80 13.02 -28.36
N GLY A 359 4.84 12.19 -28.48
CA GLY A 359 5.94 12.15 -27.50
C GLY A 359 5.54 11.56 -26.14
N ASP A 360 4.40 10.89 -26.05
CA ASP A 360 4.04 10.09 -24.88
C ASP A 360 4.98 8.87 -24.78
N VAL A 361 5.35 8.52 -23.56
CA VAL A 361 6.14 7.33 -23.24
C VAL A 361 5.42 6.48 -22.22
N ARG A 362 5.53 5.16 -22.38
CA ARG A 362 4.94 4.18 -21.49
C ARG A 362 5.97 3.16 -21.03
N ILE A 363 5.61 2.45 -19.96
CA ILE A 363 6.35 1.28 -19.52
C ILE A 363 5.92 0.12 -20.43
N PRO A 364 6.83 -0.54 -21.17
CA PRO A 364 6.48 -1.65 -22.03
C PRO A 364 5.87 -2.81 -21.24
N GLU A 365 4.89 -3.49 -21.86
CA GLU A 365 4.37 -4.74 -21.36
C GLU A 365 5.37 -5.87 -21.68
N VAL A 366 6.11 -6.31 -20.67
CA VAL A 366 7.00 -7.46 -20.80
C VAL A 366 6.21 -8.76 -20.77
N ALA A 367 6.64 -9.75 -21.56
CA ALA A 367 6.04 -11.08 -21.54
C ALA A 367 6.15 -11.71 -20.15
N SER A 368 5.16 -12.55 -19.79
CA SER A 368 4.99 -13.08 -18.42
C SER A 368 6.16 -13.95 -17.92
N ASP A 369 6.98 -14.46 -18.83
CA ASP A 369 8.16 -15.28 -18.57
C ASP A 369 9.43 -14.46 -18.28
N GLN A 370 9.43 -13.15 -18.57
CA GLN A 370 10.55 -12.26 -18.31
C GLN A 370 10.50 -11.65 -16.90
N ASN A 371 11.63 -11.12 -16.41
CA ASN A 371 11.63 -10.37 -15.15
C ASN A 371 10.80 -9.09 -15.33
N PRO A 372 9.81 -8.82 -14.47
CA PRO A 372 9.05 -7.57 -14.55
C PRO A 372 9.96 -6.37 -14.22
N MET A 373 9.71 -5.24 -14.88
CA MET A 373 10.33 -3.97 -14.51
C MET A 373 9.78 -3.49 -13.15
N PRO A 374 10.58 -2.75 -12.34
CA PRO A 374 11.94 -2.30 -12.65
C PRO A 374 12.98 -3.40 -12.56
N PHE A 375 13.99 -3.31 -13.41
CA PHE A 375 15.21 -4.09 -13.23
C PHE A 375 16.00 -3.46 -12.08
N ILE A 376 16.38 -4.29 -11.11
CA ILE A 376 17.26 -3.84 -10.02
C ILE A 376 18.69 -4.08 -10.49
N THR A 377 19.46 -3.01 -10.65
CA THR A 377 20.80 -3.05 -11.24
C THR A 377 21.74 -2.16 -10.45
N TYR A 378 22.98 -2.59 -10.29
CA TYR A 378 24.04 -1.74 -9.77
C TYR A 378 24.50 -0.78 -10.85
N PHE A 379 24.56 0.51 -10.50
CA PHE A 379 25.22 1.51 -11.33
C PHE A 379 26.19 2.31 -10.46
N SER A 380 27.33 2.65 -11.06
CA SER A 380 28.22 3.71 -10.57
C SER A 380 27.89 5.00 -11.32
N ILE A 381 27.47 6.03 -10.57
CA ILE A 381 27.21 7.36 -11.10
C ILE A 381 28.08 8.34 -10.31
N ASN A 382 28.97 9.07 -10.98
CA ASN A 382 29.92 9.99 -10.35
C ASN A 382 30.73 9.32 -9.21
N ASP A 383 31.26 8.11 -9.47
CA ASP A 383 32.00 7.27 -8.52
C ASP A 383 31.20 6.79 -7.28
N GLU A 384 29.88 7.03 -7.23
CA GLU A 384 29.00 6.49 -6.20
C GLU A 384 28.23 5.27 -6.69
N GLY A 385 28.64 4.08 -6.24
CA GLY A 385 28.01 2.80 -6.56
C GLY A 385 26.81 2.45 -5.69
N LYS A 386 25.62 2.30 -6.28
CA LYS A 386 24.37 1.98 -5.55
C LYS A 386 23.46 1.06 -6.37
N LEU A 387 22.50 0.41 -5.70
CA LEU A 387 21.40 -0.30 -6.38
C LEU A 387 20.33 0.69 -6.85
N TYR A 388 20.06 0.67 -8.15
CA TYR A 388 19.03 1.49 -8.79
C TYR A 388 17.88 0.62 -9.30
N ASN A 389 16.73 1.27 -9.44
CA ASN A 389 15.60 0.72 -10.18
C ASN A 389 15.64 1.31 -11.58
N TYR A 390 15.79 0.45 -12.57
CA TYR A 390 15.85 0.81 -13.97
C TYR A 390 14.54 0.45 -14.66
N PHE A 391 13.94 1.44 -15.31
CA PHE A 391 12.78 1.28 -16.19
C PHE A 391 13.22 1.59 -17.61
N GLY A 392 13.00 0.64 -18.53
CA GLY A 392 12.97 0.97 -19.95
C GLY A 392 11.63 1.64 -20.24
N LEU A 393 11.64 2.78 -20.93
CA LEU A 393 10.43 3.43 -21.41
C LEU A 393 10.41 3.35 -22.94
N GLU A 394 9.24 3.11 -23.52
CA GLU A 394 9.03 3.11 -24.97
C GLU A 394 8.05 4.21 -25.38
N PRO A 395 8.14 4.73 -26.61
CA PRO A 395 7.08 5.56 -27.18
C PRO A 395 5.73 4.84 -27.16
N TYR A 396 4.64 5.58 -26.95
CA TYR A 396 3.28 5.03 -26.80
C TYR A 396 2.72 4.34 -28.06
#